data_AF-A0A1I5E858-F1
#
_entry.id   AF-A0A1I5E858-F1
#
_cell.length_a   1.000
_cell.length_b   1.000
_cell.length_c   1.000
_cell.angle_alpha   90.00
_cell.angle_beta   90.00
_cell.angle_gamma   90.00
#
_symmetry.space_group_name_H-M   'P 1'
#
loop_
_entity.id
_entity.type
_entity.pdbx_description
1 polymer ?
#
loop_
_entity_poly.entity_id
_entity_poly.type
_entity_poly.pdbx_seq_one_letter_code
_entity_poly.pdbx_strand_id
1 'polypeptide(L)'
;MKKIIFATLLFVGFAFTSCEKDKEEHEDQTTNAIYLPSKIYGDSGPVTFKYDDKNRITEMKQDDSDYTITTTLNYTGDLVTSAKVQEVTTENTYTSDYTFTYQGNNVLISYDDDPEPIDVFTIDTKGRLIGYDGGSITYDTAGNIKKVTNPYDEYTFEYDTKNGIFKNVKTPQWLYVYLLDDYFFYLVNNCVKIDYKDLESSETDTQTITYTYNTDNFPEKILFSNEDYYIKVEYTKK
;
A
#
# COMPACT_ATOMS: atom_id res chain seq x y z
N MET A 1 35.88 -11.91 51.93
CA MET A 1 36.59 -10.61 52.00
C MET A 1 35.61 -9.49 51.74
N LYS A 2 35.97 -8.29 52.17
CA LYS A 2 35.14 -7.15 52.59
C LYS A 2 34.01 -6.71 51.65
N LYS A 3 32.85 -6.43 52.27
CA LYS A 3 31.73 -5.61 51.77
C LYS A 3 32.15 -4.13 51.76
N ILE A 4 31.68 -3.34 50.79
CA ILE A 4 31.37 -1.92 51.00
C ILE A 4 30.08 -1.58 50.23
N ILE A 5 29.04 -1.32 51.02
CA ILE A 5 27.79 -0.66 50.64
C ILE A 5 28.03 0.82 50.93
N PHE A 6 27.65 1.71 50.00
CA PHE A 6 27.46 3.13 50.32
C PHE A 6 25.98 3.46 50.21
N ALA A 7 25.35 3.57 51.38
CA ALA A 7 24.11 4.29 51.57
C ALA A 7 24.47 5.67 52.11
N THR A 8 23.90 6.72 51.51
CA THR A 8 23.82 8.03 52.16
C THR A 8 22.39 8.53 52.07
N LEU A 9 21.92 8.91 53.25
CA LEU A 9 20.58 9.32 53.65
C LEU A 9 20.32 10.82 53.34
N LEU A 10 19.03 11.18 53.40
CA LEU A 10 18.40 12.51 53.60
C LEU A 10 18.20 13.36 52.33
N PHE A 11 17.05 13.99 52.08
CA PHE A 11 16.13 14.66 53.01
C PHE A 11 14.66 14.52 52.54
N VAL A 12 13.74 14.32 53.49
CA VAL A 12 12.29 14.46 53.29
C VAL A 12 11.92 15.93 53.38
N GLY A 13 11.20 16.43 52.37
CA GLY A 13 10.48 17.70 52.43
C GLY A 13 9.06 17.49 51.95
N PHE A 14 8.11 17.31 52.88
CA PHE A 14 6.69 17.45 52.59
C PHE A 14 6.36 18.94 52.43
N ALA A 15 5.83 19.32 51.28
CA ALA A 15 5.03 20.52 51.15
C ALA A 15 3.66 20.09 50.59
N PHE A 16 2.65 20.09 51.47
CA PHE A 16 1.26 20.13 51.05
C PHE A 16 0.89 21.58 50.77
N THR A 17 0.49 21.90 49.53
CA THR A 17 -0.38 23.04 49.27
C THR A 17 -1.45 22.67 48.26
N SER A 18 -2.67 22.57 48.77
CA SER A 18 -3.95 22.99 48.17
C SER A 18 -4.36 22.43 46.79
N CYS A 19 -5.51 21.76 46.80
CA CYS A 19 -6.33 21.50 45.62
C CYS A 19 -6.54 22.77 44.78
N GLU A 20 -6.21 22.70 43.50
CA GLU A 20 -7.04 23.29 42.45
C GLU A 20 -7.63 22.17 41.61
N LYS A 21 -8.93 22.29 41.41
CA LYS A 21 -9.77 21.40 40.63
C LYS A 21 -9.44 21.50 39.14
N ASP A 22 -9.72 20.39 38.47
CA ASP A 22 -10.11 20.27 37.07
C ASP A 22 -9.12 20.82 36.04
N LYS A 23 -8.25 19.92 35.55
CA LYS A 23 -8.10 19.67 34.11
C LYS A 23 -7.85 18.19 33.91
N GLU A 24 -8.93 17.46 33.62
CA GLU A 24 -8.80 16.21 32.87
C GLU A 24 -8.10 16.58 31.56
N GLU A 25 -6.82 16.20 31.44
CA GLU A 25 -6.21 16.06 30.13
C GLU A 25 -7.00 14.97 29.42
N HIS A 26 -7.93 15.40 28.57
CA HIS A 26 -8.37 14.60 27.45
C HIS A 26 -7.10 14.25 26.66
N GLU A 27 -6.51 13.10 26.96
CA GLU A 27 -5.83 12.33 25.93
C GLU A 27 -6.88 12.15 24.84
N ASP A 28 -6.73 12.96 23.80
CA ASP A 28 -7.45 12.84 22.56
C ASP A 28 -7.04 11.47 22.00
N GLN A 29 -7.74 10.43 22.44
CA GLN A 29 -7.80 9.14 21.77
C GLN A 29 -8.45 9.41 20.42
N THR A 30 -7.68 10.05 19.54
CA THR A 30 -7.88 9.99 18.11
C THR A 30 -7.69 8.52 17.75
N THR A 31 -8.77 7.75 17.89
CA THR A 31 -8.93 6.51 17.16
C THR A 31 -8.77 6.92 15.70
N ASN A 32 -7.57 6.75 15.16
CA ASN A 32 -7.28 7.08 13.77
C ASN A 32 -8.32 6.34 12.92
N ALA A 33 -9.25 7.10 12.35
CA ALA A 33 -10.34 6.55 11.58
C ALA A 33 -9.77 5.63 10.49
N ILE A 34 -10.33 4.43 10.37
CA ILE A 34 -9.90 3.48 9.36
C ILE A 34 -10.64 3.81 8.07
N TYR A 35 -9.89 4.24 7.06
CA TYR A 35 -10.42 4.50 5.73
C TYR A 35 -9.93 3.42 4.78
N LEU A 36 -10.88 2.65 4.21
CA LEU A 36 -10.60 1.68 3.15
C LEU A 36 -11.20 2.20 1.85
N PRO A 37 -10.44 2.32 0.75
CA PRO A 37 -10.99 2.80 -0.51
C PRO A 37 -12.05 1.81 -0.98
N SER A 38 -13.29 2.25 -1.08
CA SER A 38 -14.39 1.44 -1.61
C SER A 38 -14.51 1.57 -3.12
N LYS A 39 -14.14 2.74 -3.65
CA LYS A 39 -14.21 3.02 -5.09
C LYS A 39 -13.20 4.08 -5.51
N ILE A 40 -12.56 3.87 -6.64
CA ILE A 40 -11.67 4.83 -7.32
C ILE A 40 -12.22 5.04 -8.73
N TYR A 41 -12.53 6.27 -9.11
CA TYR A 41 -13.09 6.60 -10.42
C TYR A 41 -11.97 7.03 -11.36
N GLY A 42 -11.66 6.20 -12.36
CA GLY A 42 -10.79 6.57 -13.48
C GLY A 42 -11.58 6.85 -14.76
N ASP A 43 -10.86 7.07 -15.86
CA ASP A 43 -11.45 7.29 -17.18
C ASP A 43 -12.23 6.08 -17.69
N SER A 44 -11.67 4.89 -17.50
CA SER A 44 -12.26 3.59 -17.86
C SER A 44 -13.34 3.10 -16.89
N GLY A 45 -13.89 4.00 -16.07
CA GLY A 45 -14.90 3.67 -15.07
C GLY A 45 -14.34 3.39 -13.66
N PRO A 46 -15.21 2.99 -12.73
CA PRO A 46 -14.83 2.80 -11.34
C PRO A 46 -14.17 1.45 -11.08
N VAL A 47 -13.09 1.47 -10.30
CA VAL A 47 -12.54 0.30 -9.63
C VAL A 47 -13.11 0.22 -8.22
N THR A 48 -13.64 -0.94 -7.84
CA THR A 48 -14.24 -1.20 -6.54
C THR A 48 -13.48 -2.27 -5.77
N PHE A 49 -13.52 -2.19 -4.44
CA PHE A 49 -12.76 -3.09 -3.57
C PHE A 49 -13.64 -3.68 -2.47
N LYS A 50 -13.43 -4.97 -2.19
CA LYS A 50 -13.96 -5.65 -1.01
C LYS A 50 -12.82 -6.09 -0.10
N TYR A 51 -13.13 -6.16 1.19
CA TYR A 51 -12.16 -6.44 2.24
C TYR A 51 -12.67 -7.50 3.19
N ASP A 52 -11.76 -8.24 3.78
CA ASP A 52 -12.04 -9.07 4.95
C ASP A 52 -12.00 -8.26 6.27
N ASP A 53 -12.21 -8.97 7.39
CA ASP A 53 -12.20 -8.39 8.74
C ASP A 53 -10.81 -7.92 9.19
N LYS A 54 -9.75 -8.32 8.49
CA LYS A 54 -8.36 -7.87 8.71
C LYS A 54 -7.98 -6.70 7.80
N ASN A 55 -8.94 -6.13 7.06
CA ASN A 55 -8.74 -5.05 6.09
C ASN A 55 -7.79 -5.44 4.94
N ARG A 56 -7.80 -6.71 4.54
CA ARG A 56 -7.10 -7.19 3.35
C ARG A 56 -8.07 -7.25 2.18
N ILE A 57 -7.61 -6.88 0.99
CA ILE A 57 -8.42 -6.96 -0.23
C ILE A 57 -8.73 -8.43 -0.50
N THR A 58 -10.01 -8.73 -0.70
CA THR A 58 -10.49 -10.04 -1.14
C THR A 58 -10.99 -9.99 -2.58
N GLU A 59 -11.40 -8.83 -3.06
CA GLU A 59 -11.86 -8.61 -4.42
C GLU A 59 -11.49 -7.19 -4.87
N MET A 60 -10.97 -7.07 -6.09
CA MET A 60 -10.88 -5.84 -6.87
C MET A 60 -11.69 -6.04 -8.14
N LYS A 61 -12.53 -5.07 -8.49
CA LYS A 61 -13.37 -5.14 -9.69
C LYS A 61 -13.31 -3.85 -10.48
N GLN A 62 -12.90 -3.93 -11.73
CA GLN A 62 -12.88 -2.84 -12.69
C GLN A 62 -14.01 -3.05 -13.69
N ASP A 63 -14.88 -2.04 -13.81
CA ASP A 63 -16.00 -2.03 -14.75
C ASP A 63 -15.76 -0.97 -15.81
N ASP A 64 -15.46 -1.40 -17.03
CA ASP A 64 -15.45 -0.57 -18.23
C ASP A 64 -16.76 -0.79 -19.04
N SER A 65 -17.00 0.05 -20.05
CA SER A 65 -18.07 -0.16 -21.02
C SER A 65 -17.97 -1.49 -21.78
N ASP A 66 -16.76 -1.95 -22.09
CA ASP A 66 -16.55 -3.09 -22.98
C ASP A 66 -16.22 -4.40 -22.24
N TYR A 67 -15.71 -4.30 -21.02
CA TYR A 67 -15.30 -5.45 -20.23
C TYR A 67 -15.38 -5.19 -18.71
N THR A 68 -15.42 -6.29 -17.96
CA THR A 68 -15.28 -6.29 -16.50
C THR A 68 -14.12 -7.20 -16.11
N ILE A 69 -13.15 -6.68 -15.36
CA ILE A 69 -12.09 -7.48 -14.75
C ILE A 69 -12.39 -7.62 -13.26
N THR A 70 -12.40 -8.85 -12.76
CA THR A 70 -12.53 -9.17 -11.33
C THR A 70 -11.34 -9.99 -10.86
N THR A 71 -10.57 -9.44 -9.92
CA THR A 71 -9.47 -10.12 -9.24
C THR A 71 -9.93 -10.53 -7.85
N THR A 72 -9.98 -11.84 -7.57
CA THR A 72 -10.33 -12.40 -6.27
C THR A 72 -9.09 -12.96 -5.58
N LEU A 73 -8.86 -12.60 -4.32
CA LEU A 73 -7.69 -13.03 -3.54
C LEU A 73 -8.11 -13.98 -2.41
N ASN A 74 -7.41 -15.10 -2.30
CA ASN A 74 -7.61 -16.08 -1.22
C ASN A 74 -6.42 -16.10 -0.28
N TYR A 75 -6.72 -16.28 1.01
CA TYR A 75 -5.72 -16.26 2.07
C TYR A 75 -5.76 -17.53 2.92
N THR A 76 -4.58 -18.00 3.32
CA THR A 76 -4.42 -18.98 4.40
C THR A 76 -3.67 -18.32 5.55
N GLY A 77 -4.36 -18.11 6.68
CA GLY A 77 -3.81 -17.28 7.76
C GLY A 77 -3.63 -15.84 7.29
N ASP A 78 -2.39 -15.33 7.34
CA ASP A 78 -2.04 -13.98 6.88
C ASP A 78 -1.44 -13.94 5.46
N LEU A 79 -1.19 -15.10 4.85
CA LEU A 79 -0.57 -15.20 3.52
C LEU A 79 -1.64 -15.29 2.44
N VAL A 80 -1.45 -14.54 1.34
CA VAL A 80 -2.21 -14.79 0.11
C VAL A 80 -1.68 -16.08 -0.52
N THR A 81 -2.57 -16.98 -0.91
CA THR A 81 -2.19 -18.30 -1.45
C THR A 81 -2.64 -18.51 -2.89
N SER A 82 -3.67 -17.79 -3.32
CA SER A 82 -4.07 -17.77 -4.72
C SER A 82 -4.78 -16.49 -5.09
N ALA A 83 -4.78 -16.19 -6.39
CA ALA A 83 -5.63 -15.20 -7.00
C ALA A 83 -6.39 -15.82 -8.18
N LYS A 84 -7.59 -15.33 -8.45
CA LYS A 84 -8.31 -15.60 -9.68
C LYS A 84 -8.60 -14.29 -10.36
N VAL A 85 -8.15 -14.12 -11.60
CA VAL A 85 -8.48 -12.97 -12.44
C VAL A 85 -9.46 -13.43 -13.49
N GLN A 86 -10.63 -12.80 -13.53
CA GLN A 86 -11.66 -13.09 -14.50
C GLN A 86 -11.97 -11.84 -15.30
N GLU A 87 -11.77 -11.91 -16.61
CA GLU A 87 -12.17 -10.88 -17.56
C GLU A 87 -13.43 -11.34 -18.28
N VAL A 88 -14.48 -10.53 -18.25
CA VAL A 88 -15.75 -10.78 -18.91
C VAL A 88 -15.97 -9.69 -19.94
N THR A 89 -16.08 -10.07 -21.22
CA THR A 89 -16.48 -9.19 -22.30
C THR A 89 -17.92 -9.51 -22.72
N THR A 90 -18.44 -8.80 -23.71
CA THR A 90 -19.76 -9.09 -24.29
C THR A 90 -19.87 -10.49 -24.91
N GLU A 91 -18.74 -11.08 -25.36
CA GLU A 91 -18.72 -12.33 -26.10
C GLU A 91 -18.09 -13.49 -25.33
N ASN A 92 -17.12 -13.20 -24.45
CA ASN A 92 -16.25 -14.22 -23.87
C ASN A 92 -16.03 -14.01 -22.37
N THR A 93 -15.55 -15.06 -21.72
CA THR A 93 -15.01 -15.00 -20.37
C THR A 93 -13.65 -15.66 -20.37
N TYR A 94 -12.64 -14.91 -19.96
CA TYR A 94 -11.28 -15.38 -19.75
C TYR A 94 -11.02 -15.52 -18.25
N THR A 95 -10.25 -16.52 -17.88
CA THR A 95 -9.89 -16.79 -16.49
C THR A 95 -8.42 -17.13 -16.43
N SER A 96 -7.74 -16.53 -15.47
CA SER A 96 -6.38 -16.83 -15.07
C SER A 96 -6.36 -17.16 -13.59
N ASP A 97 -5.85 -18.33 -13.25
CA ASP A 97 -5.71 -18.79 -11.88
C ASP A 97 -4.23 -18.70 -11.46
N TYR A 98 -3.95 -18.05 -10.35
CA TYR A 98 -2.59 -17.86 -9.83
C TYR A 98 -2.44 -18.61 -8.51
N THR A 99 -1.32 -19.31 -8.36
CA THR A 99 -0.94 -19.93 -7.08
C THR A 99 0.33 -19.30 -6.55
N PHE A 100 0.33 -18.96 -5.25
CA PHE A 100 1.48 -18.36 -4.58
C PHE A 100 2.00 -19.30 -3.50
N THR A 101 3.27 -19.68 -3.63
CA THR A 101 3.96 -20.48 -2.61
C THR A 101 5.16 -19.73 -2.06
N TYR A 102 5.52 -19.99 -0.80
CA TYR A 102 6.53 -19.24 -0.08
C TYR A 102 7.71 -20.13 0.28
N GLN A 103 8.92 -19.72 -0.13
CA GLN A 103 10.16 -20.40 0.19
C GLN A 103 11.16 -19.39 0.78
N GLY A 104 11.19 -19.29 2.11
CA GLY A 104 11.95 -18.25 2.80
C GLY A 104 11.40 -16.87 2.45
N ASN A 105 12.26 -16.02 1.87
CA ASN A 105 11.88 -14.68 1.42
C ASN A 105 11.37 -14.65 -0.03
N ASN A 106 11.23 -15.81 -0.67
CA ASN A 106 10.76 -15.88 -2.05
C ASN A 106 9.27 -16.20 -2.10
N VAL A 107 8.55 -15.50 -2.97
CA VAL A 107 7.21 -15.85 -3.42
C VAL A 107 7.37 -16.45 -4.82
N LEU A 108 7.05 -17.72 -4.94
CA LEU A 108 7.05 -18.49 -6.19
C LEU A 108 5.63 -18.41 -6.75
N ILE A 109 5.50 -17.99 -8.00
CA ILE A 109 4.22 -17.72 -8.64
C ILE A 109 4.02 -18.69 -9.79
N SER A 110 2.93 -19.45 -9.75
CA SER A 110 2.49 -20.32 -10.84
C SER A 110 1.20 -19.78 -11.45
N TYR A 111 1.03 -20.03 -12.74
CA TYR A 111 -0.07 -19.54 -13.56
C TYR A 111 -0.81 -20.71 -14.21
N ASP A 112 -2.14 -20.69 -14.09
CA ASP A 112 -3.07 -21.75 -14.51
C ASP A 112 -2.59 -23.14 -14.04
N ASP A 113 -2.66 -24.14 -14.92
CA ASP A 113 -2.27 -25.53 -14.63
C ASP A 113 -0.75 -25.78 -14.79
N ASP A 114 0.08 -24.73 -14.90
CA ASP A 114 1.53 -24.91 -15.01
C ASP A 114 2.13 -25.38 -13.67
N PRO A 115 2.76 -26.57 -13.62
CA PRO A 115 3.36 -27.08 -12.39
C PRO A 115 4.63 -26.35 -11.96
N GLU A 116 5.28 -25.57 -12.84
CA GLU A 116 6.49 -24.83 -12.52
C GLU A 116 6.19 -23.34 -12.25
N PRO A 117 6.89 -22.70 -11.29
CA PRO A 117 6.74 -21.27 -11.06
C PRO A 117 7.34 -20.50 -12.25
N ILE A 118 6.54 -19.62 -12.83
CA ILE A 118 6.94 -18.76 -13.95
C ILE A 118 7.68 -17.51 -13.47
N ASP A 119 7.35 -17.04 -12.26
CA ASP A 119 7.95 -15.86 -11.65
C ASP A 119 8.44 -16.15 -10.23
N VAL A 120 9.51 -15.46 -9.83
CA VAL A 120 10.04 -15.50 -8.48
C VAL A 120 10.24 -14.08 -7.96
N PHE A 121 9.52 -13.74 -6.91
CA PHE A 121 9.66 -12.46 -6.22
C PHE A 121 10.42 -12.64 -4.92
N THR A 122 11.34 -11.72 -4.64
CA THR A 122 12.00 -11.61 -3.34
C THR A 122 11.29 -10.53 -2.53
N ILE A 123 10.82 -10.88 -1.34
CA ILE A 123 10.18 -9.96 -0.40
C ILE A 123 11.03 -9.75 0.85
N ASP A 124 10.89 -8.59 1.48
CA ASP A 124 11.50 -8.34 2.79
C ASP A 124 10.62 -8.85 3.95
N THR A 125 11.13 -8.70 5.18
CA THR A 125 10.42 -9.12 6.41
C THR A 125 9.10 -8.39 6.67
N LYS A 126 8.81 -7.31 5.92
CA LYS A 126 7.54 -6.56 5.99
C LYS A 126 6.59 -6.95 4.86
N GLY A 127 6.93 -7.94 4.03
CA GLY A 127 6.14 -8.39 2.88
C GLY A 127 6.20 -7.43 1.69
N ARG A 128 7.26 -6.62 1.60
CA ARG A 128 7.48 -5.66 0.50
C ARG A 128 8.34 -6.29 -0.58
N LEU A 129 7.98 -6.11 -1.85
CA LEU A 129 8.76 -6.59 -2.99
C LEU A 129 10.10 -5.83 -3.05
N ILE A 130 11.23 -6.54 -3.02
CA ILE A 130 12.56 -5.92 -3.15
C ILE A 130 13.30 -6.36 -4.41
N GLY A 131 12.86 -7.45 -5.05
CA GLY A 131 13.44 -7.93 -6.30
C GLY A 131 12.51 -8.89 -7.03
N TYR A 132 12.64 -8.92 -8.35
CA TYR A 132 11.95 -9.82 -9.28
C TYR A 132 12.88 -10.07 -10.47
N ASP A 133 12.48 -10.92 -11.42
CA ASP A 133 13.32 -11.16 -12.60
C ASP A 133 13.50 -9.87 -13.42
N GLY A 134 14.76 -9.50 -13.63
CA GLY A 134 15.12 -8.27 -14.34
C GLY A 134 15.07 -6.98 -13.51
N GLY A 135 14.52 -6.94 -12.29
CA GLY A 135 14.36 -5.65 -11.59
C GLY A 135 14.38 -5.68 -10.07
N SER A 136 14.37 -4.47 -9.49
CA SER A 136 14.44 -4.25 -8.05
C SER A 136 13.65 -3.02 -7.61
N ILE A 137 13.26 -3.03 -6.33
CA ILE A 137 12.49 -1.95 -5.72
C ILE A 137 13.16 -1.57 -4.40
N THR A 138 13.30 -0.27 -4.18
CA THR A 138 13.83 0.29 -2.94
C THR A 138 12.80 1.18 -2.26
N TYR A 139 12.96 1.36 -0.95
CA TYR A 139 12.00 2.07 -0.13
C TYR A 139 12.66 3.19 0.67
N ASP A 140 11.88 4.23 0.97
CA ASP A 140 12.26 5.23 1.95
C ASP A 140 12.08 4.72 3.39
N THR A 141 12.34 5.60 4.37
CA THR A 141 12.21 5.25 5.80
C THR A 141 10.77 5.11 6.27
N ALA A 142 9.81 5.76 5.60
CA ALA A 142 8.39 5.62 5.90
C ALA A 142 7.81 4.30 5.32
N GLY A 143 8.50 3.72 4.34
CA GLY A 143 8.09 2.51 3.64
C GLY A 143 7.39 2.79 2.32
N ASN A 144 7.48 4.01 1.78
CA ASN A 144 7.08 4.31 0.40
C ASN A 144 8.10 3.74 -0.58
N ILE A 145 7.67 3.40 -1.80
CA ILE A 145 8.57 2.98 -2.87
C ILE A 145 9.38 4.18 -3.31
N LYS A 146 10.69 4.18 -3.08
CA LYS A 146 11.56 5.29 -3.47
C LYS A 146 11.98 5.21 -4.93
N LYS A 147 12.25 3.99 -5.39
CA LYS A 147 12.79 3.74 -6.74
C LYS A 147 12.48 2.33 -7.20
N VAL A 148 12.11 2.20 -8.46
CA VAL A 148 11.97 0.94 -9.20
C VAL A 148 13.01 0.96 -10.33
N THR A 149 13.67 -0.16 -10.58
CA THR A 149 14.67 -0.25 -11.66
C THR A 149 14.57 -1.61 -12.32
N ASN A 150 14.50 -1.63 -13.64
CA ASN A 150 14.63 -2.81 -14.49
C ASN A 150 15.81 -2.59 -15.48
N PRO A 151 16.09 -3.46 -16.45
CA PRO A 151 17.25 -3.29 -17.34
C PRO A 151 17.10 -2.09 -18.30
N TYR A 152 15.88 -1.65 -18.55
CA TYR A 152 15.48 -0.65 -19.53
C TYR A 152 15.05 0.67 -18.89
N ASP A 153 14.47 0.63 -17.69
CA ASP A 153 13.79 1.76 -17.09
C ASP A 153 14.19 1.98 -15.64
N GLU A 154 14.16 3.25 -15.24
CA GLU A 154 14.24 3.70 -13.86
C GLU A 154 13.09 4.65 -13.55
N TYR A 155 12.39 4.36 -12.44
CA TYR A 155 11.39 5.26 -11.87
C TYR A 155 11.82 5.69 -10.48
N THR A 156 11.72 6.98 -10.17
CA THR A 156 11.88 7.51 -8.82
C THR A 156 10.66 8.29 -8.39
N PHE A 157 10.37 8.24 -7.09
CA PHE A 157 9.11 8.71 -6.54
C PHE A 157 9.37 9.64 -5.35
N GLU A 158 8.64 10.75 -5.29
CA GLU A 158 8.60 11.64 -4.14
C GLU A 158 7.19 11.65 -3.55
N TYR A 159 7.10 11.76 -2.22
CA TYR A 159 5.84 11.62 -1.49
C TYR A 159 5.56 12.83 -0.61
N ASP A 160 4.28 13.07 -0.39
CA ASP A 160 3.81 13.96 0.67
C ASP A 160 3.92 13.31 2.06
N THR A 161 3.36 13.99 3.07
CA THR A 161 3.27 13.47 4.45
C THR A 161 1.86 12.99 4.81
N LYS A 162 0.92 13.00 3.86
CA LYS A 162 -0.51 12.70 4.06
C LYS A 162 -0.77 11.20 3.93
N ASN A 163 -1.97 10.75 4.27
CA ASN A 163 -2.28 9.32 4.27
C ASN A 163 -2.48 8.83 2.84
N GLY A 164 -1.72 7.80 2.45
CA GLY A 164 -1.92 7.11 1.17
C GLY A 164 -3.32 6.49 1.08
N ILE A 165 -3.85 6.35 -0.15
CA ILE A 165 -5.16 5.75 -0.44
C ILE A 165 -5.32 4.39 0.27
N PHE A 166 -4.28 3.58 0.28
CA PHE A 166 -4.29 2.22 0.82
C PHE A 166 -3.59 2.09 2.19
N LYS A 167 -3.33 3.20 2.90
CA LYS A 167 -2.56 3.19 4.17
C LYS A 167 -3.11 2.24 5.24
N ASN A 168 -4.43 2.07 5.30
CA ASN A 168 -5.07 1.16 6.25
C ASN A 168 -5.31 -0.25 5.72
N VAL A 169 -5.04 -0.49 4.44
CA VAL A 169 -5.20 -1.82 3.81
C VAL A 169 -4.00 -2.70 4.16
N LYS A 170 -4.28 -3.97 4.45
CA LYS A 170 -3.29 -4.95 4.95
C LYS A 170 -2.92 -6.03 3.95
N THR A 171 -3.29 -5.84 2.69
CA THR A 171 -2.82 -6.68 1.59
C THR A 171 -1.29 -6.57 1.45
N PRO A 172 -0.55 -7.68 1.26
CA PRO A 172 0.89 -7.64 1.00
C PRO A 172 1.26 -6.69 -0.14
N GLN A 173 2.29 -5.86 0.05
CA GLN A 173 2.63 -4.81 -0.92
C GLN A 173 3.02 -5.36 -2.30
N TRP A 174 3.66 -6.53 -2.35
CA TRP A 174 4.09 -7.15 -3.60
C TRP A 174 2.91 -7.46 -4.56
N LEU A 175 1.71 -7.70 -4.04
CA LEU A 175 0.51 -7.91 -4.87
C LEU A 175 0.11 -6.64 -5.64
N TYR A 176 0.36 -5.45 -5.08
CA TYR A 176 0.05 -4.19 -5.76
C TYR A 176 0.95 -3.94 -6.96
N VAL A 177 2.16 -4.49 -6.95
CA VAL A 177 3.08 -4.36 -8.07
C VAL A 177 2.76 -5.39 -9.17
N TYR A 178 2.13 -6.52 -8.82
CA TYR A 178 1.93 -7.63 -9.76
C TYR A 178 0.51 -7.78 -10.31
N LEU A 179 -0.52 -7.65 -9.48
CA LEU A 179 -1.92 -7.94 -9.87
C LEU A 179 -2.88 -6.76 -9.68
N LEU A 180 -2.51 -5.77 -8.86
CA LEU A 180 -3.34 -4.59 -8.61
C LEU A 180 -2.63 -3.34 -9.16
N ASP A 181 -2.01 -3.51 -10.33
CA ASP A 181 -1.24 -2.49 -11.04
C ASP A 181 -1.96 -1.12 -11.04
N ASP A 182 -1.19 -0.03 -11.14
CA ASP A 182 -1.59 1.38 -10.94
C ASP A 182 -1.71 1.87 -9.49
N TYR A 183 -1.75 0.99 -8.48
CA TYR A 183 -1.98 1.41 -7.08
C TYR A 183 -0.76 1.33 -6.15
N PHE A 184 0.38 0.83 -6.63
CA PHE A 184 1.54 0.53 -5.79
C PHE A 184 2.20 1.76 -5.16
N PHE A 185 1.97 2.98 -5.68
CA PHE A 185 2.55 4.21 -5.16
C PHE A 185 1.62 5.00 -4.21
N TYR A 186 0.57 4.36 -3.67
CA TYR A 186 -0.37 4.97 -2.70
C TYR A 186 -0.47 4.20 -1.36
N LEU A 187 0.52 3.36 -1.05
CA LEU A 187 0.43 2.38 0.04
C LEU A 187 0.70 2.96 1.44
N VAL A 188 1.45 4.06 1.55
CA VAL A 188 1.81 4.66 2.85
C VAL A 188 1.51 6.16 2.86
N ASN A 189 2.16 6.92 1.97
CA ASN A 189 1.87 8.32 1.66
C ASN A 189 1.41 8.45 0.19
N ASN A 190 1.04 9.66 -0.24
CA ASN A 190 0.67 9.88 -1.64
C ASN A 190 1.87 10.38 -2.44
N CYS A 191 2.12 9.72 -3.57
CA CYS A 191 3.16 10.13 -4.51
C CYS A 191 2.81 11.48 -5.13
N VAL A 192 3.69 12.47 -5.03
CA VAL A 192 3.48 13.82 -5.61
C VAL A 192 4.29 14.04 -6.89
N LYS A 193 5.29 13.19 -7.14
CA LYS A 193 6.15 13.27 -8.31
C LYS A 193 6.70 11.91 -8.69
N ILE A 194 6.66 11.61 -9.98
CA ILE A 194 7.26 10.42 -10.59
C ILE A 194 8.23 10.93 -11.65
N ASP A 195 9.52 10.59 -11.51
CA ASP A 195 10.50 10.79 -12.57
C ASP A 195 10.79 9.44 -13.23
N TYR A 196 10.62 9.40 -14.55
CA TYR A 196 10.97 8.29 -15.40
C TYR A 196 12.29 8.58 -16.12
N LYS A 197 13.08 7.52 -16.32
CA LYS A 197 14.26 7.53 -17.15
C LYS A 197 14.36 6.23 -17.95
N ASP A 198 14.40 6.36 -19.25
CA ASP A 198 14.82 5.32 -20.18
C ASP A 198 16.34 5.18 -20.11
N LEU A 199 16.83 3.98 -19.79
CA LEU A 199 18.25 3.67 -19.64
C LEU A 199 18.96 3.38 -20.97
N GLU A 200 18.21 3.04 -22.03
CA GLU A 200 18.74 2.81 -23.36
C GLU A 200 18.87 4.10 -24.16
N SER A 201 17.86 4.98 -24.11
CA SER A 201 17.80 6.23 -24.87
C SER A 201 18.23 7.47 -24.05
N SER A 202 18.29 7.36 -22.72
CA SER A 202 18.46 8.49 -21.80
C SER A 202 17.33 9.53 -21.85
N GLU A 203 16.18 9.19 -22.44
CA GLU A 203 14.97 10.00 -22.34
C GLU A 203 14.48 10.05 -20.88
N THR A 204 13.93 11.19 -20.49
CA THR A 204 13.41 11.40 -19.14
C THR A 204 12.05 12.08 -19.23
N ASP A 205 11.15 11.67 -18.37
CA ASP A 205 9.85 12.32 -18.20
C ASP A 205 9.57 12.56 -16.71
N THR A 206 8.80 13.60 -16.42
CA THR A 206 8.42 13.95 -15.05
C THR A 206 6.91 14.18 -15.00
N GLN A 207 6.25 13.37 -14.20
CA GLN A 207 4.85 13.52 -13.84
C GLN A 207 4.73 14.14 -12.46
N THR A 208 3.87 15.16 -12.31
CA THR A 208 3.48 15.67 -10.99
C THR A 208 2.02 15.36 -10.70
N ILE A 209 1.72 15.18 -9.41
CA ILE A 209 0.40 14.76 -8.94
C ILE A 209 -0.01 15.67 -7.78
N THR A 210 -1.22 16.22 -7.86
CA THR A 210 -1.82 17.07 -6.82
C THR A 210 -3.07 16.42 -6.25
N TYR A 211 -3.36 16.73 -4.98
CA TYR A 211 -4.42 16.08 -4.23
C TYR A 211 -5.29 17.08 -3.50
N THR A 212 -6.57 16.74 -3.34
CA THR A 212 -7.45 17.31 -2.33
C THR A 212 -7.73 16.25 -1.28
N TYR A 213 -7.65 16.60 0.00
CA TYR A 213 -7.80 15.65 1.11
C TYR A 213 -9.05 15.93 1.94
N ASN A 214 -9.56 14.88 2.56
CA ASN A 214 -10.55 14.99 3.63
C ASN A 214 -9.90 15.49 4.94
N THR A 215 -10.72 15.67 5.98
CA THR A 215 -10.29 16.15 7.30
C THR A 215 -9.28 15.22 8.00
N ASP A 216 -9.27 13.94 7.63
CA ASP A 216 -8.38 12.91 8.16
C ASP A 216 -7.13 12.68 7.27
N ASN A 217 -6.84 13.60 6.35
CA ASN A 217 -5.68 13.60 5.46
C ASN A 217 -5.64 12.44 4.44
N PHE A 218 -6.77 11.83 4.11
CA PHE A 218 -6.87 10.88 2.99
C PHE A 218 -7.30 11.62 1.71
N PRO A 219 -6.75 11.28 0.53
CA PRO A 219 -7.08 11.96 -0.71
C PRO A 219 -8.49 11.61 -1.18
N GLU A 220 -9.28 12.62 -1.55
CA GLU A 220 -10.60 12.47 -2.17
C GLU A 220 -10.57 12.76 -3.68
N LYS A 221 -9.58 13.54 -4.13
CA LYS A 221 -9.35 13.89 -5.53
C LYS A 221 -7.86 13.86 -5.85
N ILE A 222 -7.53 13.38 -7.05
CA ILE A 222 -6.17 13.27 -7.58
C ILE A 222 -6.15 13.89 -8.97
N LEU A 223 -5.16 14.74 -9.25
CA LEU A 223 -4.99 15.40 -10.54
C LEU A 223 -3.54 15.26 -10.99
N PHE A 224 -3.35 14.65 -12.17
CA PHE A 224 -2.06 14.51 -12.85
C PHE A 224 -1.80 15.76 -13.71
N SER A 225 -0.56 16.25 -13.77
CA SER A 225 -0.21 17.50 -14.47
C SER A 225 -0.48 17.56 -15.97
N ASN A 226 -0.66 16.41 -16.61
CA ASN A 226 -0.92 16.23 -18.04
C ASN A 226 -2.39 15.85 -18.34
N GLU A 227 -3.24 15.79 -17.32
CA GLU A 227 -4.64 15.39 -17.46
C GLU A 227 -5.59 16.55 -17.11
N ASP A 228 -6.69 16.64 -17.85
CA ASP A 228 -7.75 17.65 -17.61
C ASP A 228 -8.89 17.12 -16.73
N TYR A 229 -8.82 15.85 -16.31
CA TYR A 229 -9.76 15.22 -15.41
C TYR A 229 -9.11 14.89 -14.06
N TYR A 230 -9.95 14.63 -13.06
CA TYR A 230 -9.48 14.19 -11.75
C TYR A 230 -10.02 12.79 -11.43
N ILE A 231 -9.19 11.98 -10.79
CA ILE A 231 -9.59 10.72 -10.19
C ILE A 231 -10.27 11.04 -8.86
N LYS A 232 -11.46 10.49 -8.63
CA LYS A 232 -12.17 10.58 -7.35
C LYS A 232 -11.94 9.33 -6.53
N VAL A 233 -11.74 9.47 -5.22
CA VAL A 233 -11.65 8.34 -4.29
C VAL A 233 -12.79 8.42 -3.28
N GLU A 234 -13.50 7.31 -3.11
CA GLU A 234 -14.51 7.11 -2.06
C GLU A 234 -14.03 6.03 -1.10
N TYR A 235 -14.28 6.27 0.19
CA TYR A 235 -13.87 5.36 1.25
C TYR A 235 -15.07 4.83 2.04
N THR A 236 -14.93 3.59 2.50
CA THR A 236 -15.70 3.09 3.64
C THR A 236 -14.94 3.40 4.91
N LYS A 237 -15.57 4.14 5.82
CA LYS A 237 -15.06 4.40 7.17
C LYS A 237 -15.49 3.25 8.09
N LYS A 238 -14.51 2.61 8.74
CA LYS A 238 -14.73 1.57 9.77
C LYS A 238 -14.49 2.14 11.17
#